data_AF-A0A2J6JAA9-F1
#
_entry.id   AF-A0A2J6JAA9-F1
#
_cell.length_a   1.000
_cell.length_b   1.000
_cell.length_c   1.000
_cell.angle_alpha   90.00
_cell.angle_beta   90.00
_cell.angle_gamma   90.00
#
_symmetry.space_group_name_H-M   'P 1'
#
loop_
_entity.id
_entity.type
_entity.pdbx_description
1 polymer ?
#
loop_
_entity_poly.entity_id
_entity_poly.type
_entity_poly.pdbx_seq_one_letter_code
_entity_poly.pdbx_strand_id
1 'polypeptide(L)'
;MSAVFLCPDNMILRNGIYHYRRRVPSDLVELLGRKEITKSLKTDKVLDATRLKNKLDADLEAFYQACKFNALDQSIARVRLKNILSGKPTPYCASTRRKSRRGRISHF
;
A
#
# COMPACT_ATOMS: atom_id res chain seq x y z
N MET A 1 24.36 -22.14 20.20
CA MET A 1 23.40 -21.09 20.60
C MET A 1 23.24 -20.13 19.43
N SER A 2 22.22 -20.32 18.61
CA SER A 2 21.99 -19.54 17.39
C SER A 2 21.11 -18.35 17.75
N ALA A 3 21.64 -17.13 17.62
CA ALA A 3 20.83 -15.92 17.73
C ALA A 3 19.80 -15.94 16.60
N VAL A 4 18.56 -16.35 16.90
CA VAL A 4 17.43 -16.20 16.01
C VAL A 4 17.14 -14.70 15.98
N PHE A 5 17.76 -13.99 15.04
CA PHE A 5 17.29 -12.66 14.69
C PHE A 5 15.84 -12.83 14.24
N LEU A 6 14.90 -12.49 15.12
CA LEU A 6 13.47 -12.41 14.85
C LEU A 6 13.26 -11.26 13.86
N CYS A 7 13.70 -11.47 12.62
CA CYS A 7 13.26 -10.67 11.50
C CYS A 7 11.75 -10.93 11.38
N PRO A 8 10.90 -9.92 11.52
CA PRO A 8 9.46 -10.10 11.41
C PRO A 8 9.15 -10.80 10.08
N ASP A 9 8.22 -11.77 10.06
CA ASP A 9 7.89 -12.72 8.97
C ASP A 9 7.84 -12.15 7.53
N ASN A 10 7.69 -10.84 7.38
CA ASN A 10 7.55 -10.13 6.12
C ASN A 10 8.72 -9.18 5.79
N MET A 11 9.87 -9.27 6.46
CA MET A 11 11.01 -8.37 6.26
C MET A 11 12.35 -9.12 6.11
N ILE A 12 13.06 -8.84 5.02
CA ILE A 12 14.34 -9.47 4.66
C ILE A 12 15.39 -8.37 4.48
N LEU A 13 16.52 -8.48 5.18
CA LEU A 13 17.67 -7.60 4.95
C LEU A 13 18.50 -8.16 3.78
N ARG A 14 18.70 -7.38 2.72
CA ARG A 14 19.63 -7.72 1.62
C ARG A 14 20.56 -6.55 1.36
N ASN A 15 21.86 -6.79 1.38
CA ASN A 15 22.88 -5.81 1.03
C ASN A 15 22.79 -4.51 1.86
N GLY A 16 22.42 -4.63 3.15
CA GLY A 16 22.20 -3.49 4.05
C GLY A 16 20.87 -2.76 3.87
N ILE A 17 19.98 -3.24 2.99
CA ILE A 17 18.67 -2.63 2.71
C ILE A 17 17.56 -3.60 3.12
N TYR A 18 16.56 -3.09 3.86
CA TYR A 18 15.37 -3.87 4.18
C TYR A 18 14.43 -4.01 2.98
N HIS A 19 13.93 -5.22 2.77
CA HIS A 19 12.92 -5.58 1.78
C HIS A 19 11.69 -6.14 2.49
N TYR A 20 10.53 -5.62 2.14
CA TYR A 20 9.24 -6.14 2.52
C TYR A 20 8.78 -7.21 1.53
N ARG A 21 8.31 -8.35 2.05
CA ARG A 21 7.76 -9.45 1.25
C ARG A 21 6.47 -9.92 1.90
N ARG A 22 5.36 -9.89 1.16
CA ARG A 22 4.06 -10.39 1.64
C ARG A 22 3.37 -11.20 0.56
N ARG A 23 2.73 -12.29 0.97
CA ARG A 23 1.88 -13.11 0.09
C ARG A 23 0.55 -12.43 -0.17
N VAL A 24 0.07 -12.56 -1.40
CA VAL A 24 -1.28 -12.12 -1.79
C VAL A 24 -2.26 -13.24 -1.44
N PRO A 25 -3.44 -12.94 -0.85
CA PRO A 25 -4.48 -13.93 -0.60
C PRO A 25 -4.92 -14.61 -1.89
N SER A 26 -5.14 -15.93 -1.87
CA SER A 26 -5.47 -16.74 -3.05
C SER A 26 -6.64 -16.20 -3.86
N ASP A 27 -7.70 -15.72 -3.18
CA ASP A 27 -8.88 -15.11 -3.81
C ASP A 27 -8.57 -13.88 -4.66
N LEU A 28 -7.49 -13.16 -4.33
CA LEU A 28 -7.07 -11.94 -5.02
C LEU A 28 -5.92 -12.19 -6.00
N VAL A 29 -5.32 -13.39 -6.00
CA VAL A 29 -4.26 -13.76 -6.93
C VAL A 29 -4.76 -13.73 -8.37
N GLU A 30 -5.96 -14.25 -8.62
CA GLU A 30 -6.57 -14.24 -9.96
C GLU A 30 -6.87 -12.82 -10.43
N LEU A 31 -7.35 -11.98 -9.52
CA LEU A 31 -7.72 -10.58 -9.80
C LEU A 31 -6.49 -9.69 -10.06
N LEU A 32 -5.42 -9.87 -9.28
CA LEU A 32 -4.20 -9.06 -9.38
C LEU A 32 -3.19 -9.65 -10.38
N GLY A 33 -3.28 -10.95 -10.66
CA GLY A 33 -2.33 -11.71 -11.48
C GLY A 33 -0.95 -11.85 -10.84
N ARG A 34 -0.85 -11.73 -9.50
CA ARG A 34 0.42 -11.80 -8.76
C ARG A 34 0.23 -12.57 -7.46
N LYS A 35 1.13 -13.52 -7.20
CA LYS A 35 1.12 -14.39 -6.01
C LYS A 35 1.87 -13.79 -4.81
N GLU A 36 2.84 -12.92 -5.08
CA GLU A 36 3.69 -12.35 -4.03
C GLU A 36 4.05 -10.90 -4.35
N ILE A 37 4.07 -10.07 -3.32
CA ILE A 37 4.46 -8.68 -3.37
C ILE A 37 5.83 -8.55 -2.71
N THR A 38 6.81 -8.06 -3.45
CA THR A 38 8.13 -7.71 -2.94
C THR A 38 8.40 -6.23 -3.14
N LYS A 39 8.83 -5.54 -2.08
CA LYS A 39 9.17 -4.12 -2.09
C LYS A 39 10.44 -3.83 -1.32
N SER A 40 11.38 -3.15 -1.94
CA SER A 40 12.53 -2.56 -1.24
C SER A 40 12.05 -1.38 -0.39
N LEU A 41 12.28 -1.43 0.92
CA LEU A 41 12.01 -0.32 1.84
C LEU A 41 13.09 0.77 1.74
N LYS A 42 14.22 0.50 1.05
CA LYS A 42 15.33 1.44 0.79
C LYS A 42 15.85 2.12 2.06
N THR A 43 15.78 1.42 3.18
CA THR A 43 16.26 1.88 4.47
C THR A 43 17.10 0.79 5.10
N ASP A 44 18.11 1.21 5.85
CA ASP A 44 19.06 0.44 6.64
C ASP A 44 18.68 0.45 8.14
N LYS A 45 17.74 1.31 8.54
CA LYS A 45 17.29 1.47 9.92
C LYS A 45 16.09 0.57 10.22
N VAL A 46 16.23 -0.29 11.24
CA VAL A 46 15.18 -1.25 11.66
C VAL A 46 13.86 -0.54 12.02
N LEU A 47 13.93 0.57 12.75
CA LEU A 47 12.74 1.31 13.20
C LEU A 47 11.95 1.90 12.03
N ASP A 48 12.64 2.54 11.08
CA ASP A 48 12.02 3.11 9.89
C ASP A 48 11.50 2.02 8.95
N ALA A 49 12.25 0.91 8.82
CA ALA A 49 11.80 -0.27 8.09
C ALA A 49 10.51 -0.84 8.69
N THR A 50 10.43 -0.92 10.01
CA THR A 50 9.24 -1.43 10.73
C THR A 50 8.04 -0.50 10.54
N ARG A 51 8.24 0.82 10.62
CA ARG A 51 7.19 1.81 10.35
C ARG A 51 6.67 1.71 8.91
N LEU A 52 7.56 1.66 7.93
CA LEU A 52 7.19 1.53 6.52
C LEU A 52 6.50 0.19 6.23
N LYS A 53 6.99 -0.90 6.83
CA LYS A 53 6.38 -2.22 6.78
C LYS A 53 4.95 -2.18 7.33
N ASN A 54 4.74 -1.65 8.53
CA ASN A 54 3.40 -1.57 9.13
C ASN A 54 2.43 -0.71 8.30
N LYS A 55 2.93 0.39 7.72
CA LYS A 55 2.14 1.22 6.82
C LYS A 55 1.71 0.46 5.55
N LEU A 56 2.66 -0.21 4.89
CA LEU A 56 2.36 -1.04 3.72
C LEU A 56 1.41 -2.19 4.06
N ASP A 57 1.55 -2.77 5.26
CA ASP A 57 0.68 -3.85 5.72
C ASP A 57 -0.77 -3.36 5.84
N ALA A 58 -0.98 -2.20 6.48
CA ALA A 58 -2.29 -1.57 6.62
C ALA A 58 -2.89 -1.16 5.28
N ASP A 59 -2.09 -0.55 4.38
CA ASP A 59 -2.54 -0.15 3.04
C ASP A 59 -2.97 -1.36 2.19
N LEU A 60 -2.20 -2.46 2.25
CA LEU A 60 -2.52 -3.71 1.56
C LEU A 60 -3.76 -4.38 2.15
N GLU A 61 -3.89 -4.40 3.49
CA GLU A 61 -5.06 -4.99 4.14
C GLU A 61 -6.34 -4.23 3.80
N ALA A 62 -6.30 -2.90 3.87
CA ALA A 62 -7.41 -2.05 3.45
C ALA A 62 -7.77 -2.24 1.98
N PHE A 63 -6.75 -2.42 1.12
CA PHE A 63 -6.95 -2.71 -0.30
C PHE A 63 -7.59 -4.09 -0.53
N TYR A 64 -7.14 -5.13 0.17
CA TYR A 64 -7.72 -6.47 0.08
C TYR A 64 -9.16 -6.49 0.56
N GLN A 65 -9.46 -5.80 1.65
CA GLN A 65 -10.82 -5.63 2.14
C GLN A 65 -11.68 -4.92 1.09
N ALA A 66 -11.18 -3.83 0.50
CA ALA A 66 -11.90 -3.12 -0.56
C ALA A 66 -12.16 -4.00 -1.79
N CYS A 67 -11.19 -4.82 -2.23
CA CYS A 67 -11.37 -5.77 -3.32
C CYS A 67 -12.42 -6.83 -3.00
N LYS A 68 -12.43 -7.33 -1.76
CA LYS A 68 -13.38 -8.35 -1.31
C LYS A 68 -14.82 -7.83 -1.25
N PHE A 69 -15.02 -6.57 -0.88
CA PHE A 69 -16.36 -5.96 -0.75
C PHE A 69 -16.89 -5.29 -2.02
N ASN A 70 -16.04 -4.64 -2.83
CA ASN A 70 -16.51 -3.77 -3.92
C ASN A 70 -16.49 -4.40 -5.31
N ALA A 71 -16.13 -5.68 -5.48
CA ALA A 71 -15.95 -6.30 -6.80
C ALA A 71 -15.17 -5.37 -7.75
N LEU A 72 -14.03 -4.86 -7.27
CA LEU A 72 -13.20 -3.95 -8.04
C LEU A 72 -12.74 -4.60 -9.34
N ASP A 73 -12.99 -3.93 -10.45
CA ASP A 73 -12.52 -4.33 -11.77
C ASP A 73 -11.01 -4.60 -11.77
N GLN A 74 -10.58 -5.68 -12.44
CA GLN A 74 -9.18 -6.15 -12.41
C GLN A 74 -8.17 -5.05 -12.80
N SER A 75 -8.56 -4.20 -13.75
CA SER A 75 -7.76 -3.08 -14.23
C SER A 75 -7.51 -2.04 -13.13
N ILE A 76 -8.56 -1.67 -12.39
CA ILE A 76 -8.51 -0.67 -11.31
C ILE A 76 -7.72 -1.22 -10.12
N ALA A 77 -7.93 -2.49 -9.78
CA ALA A 77 -7.20 -3.16 -8.70
C ALA A 77 -5.69 -3.18 -8.96
N ARG A 78 -5.27 -3.49 -10.19
CA ARG A 78 -3.85 -3.47 -10.61
C ARG A 78 -3.23 -2.08 -10.52
N VAL A 79 -3.96 -1.05 -10.94
CA VAL A 79 -3.49 0.36 -10.84
C VAL A 79 -3.34 0.77 -9.38
N ARG A 80 -4.32 0.46 -8.52
CA ARG A 80 -4.24 0.76 -7.09
C ARG A 80 -3.09 0.03 -6.41
N LEU A 81 -2.92 -1.26 -6.68
CA LEU A 81 -1.78 -2.02 -6.18
C LEU A 81 -0.46 -1.36 -6.60
N LYS A 82 -0.32 -0.99 -7.88
CA LYS A 82 0.89 -0.33 -8.39
C LYS A 82 1.15 1.00 -7.67
N ASN A 83 0.12 1.76 -7.32
CA ASN A 83 0.25 3.03 -6.60
C ASN A 83 0.69 2.83 -5.14
N ILE A 84 0.07 1.89 -4.41
CA ILE A 84 0.50 1.48 -3.04
C ILE A 84 1.96 1.07 -3.06
N LEU A 85 2.33 0.22 -4.02
CA LEU A 85 3.70 -0.24 -4.23
C LEU A 85 4.67 0.87 -4.63
N SER A 86 4.19 1.93 -5.27
CA SER A 86 5.04 3.07 -5.66
C SER A 86 5.12 4.13 -4.56
N GLY A 87 4.43 3.95 -3.44
CA GLY A 87 4.31 4.95 -2.37
C GLY A 87 3.57 6.21 -2.81
N LYS A 88 2.88 6.17 -3.96
CA LYS A 88 2.05 7.29 -4.44
C LYS A 88 0.71 7.19 -3.72
N PRO A 89 0.21 8.28 -3.10
CA PRO A 89 -1.14 8.28 -2.56
C PRO A 89 -2.08 7.95 -3.73
N THR A 90 -2.76 6.81 -3.65
CA THR A 90 -3.83 6.49 -4.60
C THR A 90 -4.80 7.67 -4.57
N PRO A 91 -5.26 8.17 -5.74
CA PRO A 91 -6.43 9.02 -5.76
C PRO A 91 -7.60 8.15 -5.30
N TYR A 92 -7.82 8.11 -3.99
CA TYR A 92 -9.14 7.84 -3.48
C TYR A 92 -10.03 8.87 -4.15
N CYS A 93 -11.11 8.40 -4.79
CA CYS A 93 -12.08 9.22 -5.48
C CYS A 93 -12.30 10.48 -4.64
N ALA A 94 -11.87 11.63 -5.16
CA ALA A 94 -12.26 12.90 -4.60
C ALA A 94 -13.76 12.98 -4.86
N SER A 95 -14.56 12.43 -3.93
CA SER A 95 -15.99 12.68 -3.84
C SER A 95 -16.13 14.17 -3.61
N THR A 96 -16.19 14.89 -4.72
CA THR A 96 -16.80 16.20 -4.88
C THR A 96 -16.58 17.12 -3.68
N ARG A 97 -15.37 17.67 -3.56
CA ARG A 97 -15.24 19.01 -2.96
C ARG A 97 -15.90 19.96 -3.95
N ARG A 98 -17.24 20.05 -3.91
CA ARG A 98 -17.99 21.16 -4.50
C ARG A 98 -17.38 22.40 -3.86
N LYS A 99 -16.50 23.08 -4.60
CA LYS A 99 -16.09 24.45 -4.31
C LYS A 99 -17.40 25.24 -4.29
N SER A 100 -17.93 25.49 -3.10
CA SER A 100 -18.93 26.53 -2.89
C SER A 100 -18.24 27.85 -3.21
N ARG A 101 -18.27 28.23 -4.50
CA ARG A 101 -18.11 29.61 -4.92
C ARG A 101 -19.35 30.34 -4.39
N ARG A 102 -19.30 30.83 -3.16
CA ARG A 102 -20.09 32.02 -2.83
C ARG A 102 -19.22 33.22 -3.11
N GLY A 103 -19.56 33.87 -4.21
CA GLY A 103 -18.92 35.07 -4.71
C GLY A 103 -18.89 36.14 -3.63
N ARG A 104 -17.71 36.74 -3.53
CA ARG A 104 -17.55 38.13 -3.16
C ARG A 104 -18.34 38.96 -4.17
N ILE A 105 -19.42 39.60 -3.74
CA ILE A 105 -19.94 40.80 -4.38
C ILE A 105 -19.87 41.88 -3.32
N SER A 106 -18.80 42.67 -3.41
CA SER A 106 -18.72 44.03 -2.90
C SER A 106 -19.21 44.94 -4.02
N HIS A 107 -20.13 45.88 -3.73
CA HIS A 107 -20.33 47.21 -4.35
C HIS A 107 -21.76 47.69 -4.11
N PHE A 108 -22.00 48.50 -3.06
CA PHE A 108 -22.36 49.93 -3.09
C PHE A 108 -22.79 50.37 -1.69
#